data_AF-A0AAN8G407-F1
#
_entry.id   AF-A0AAN8G407-F1
#
_cell.length_a   1.000
_cell.length_b   1.000
_cell.length_c   1.000
_cell.angle_alpha   90.00
_cell.angle_beta   90.00
_cell.angle_gamma   90.00
#
_symmetry.space_group_name_H-M   'P 1'
#
loop_
_entity.id
_entity.type
_entity.pdbx_description
1 polymer ?
#
loop_
_entity_poly.entity_id
_entity_poly.type
_entity_poly.pdbx_seq_one_letter_code
_entity_poly.pdbx_strand_id
1 'polypeptide(L)' 'MHEKTNVTGVLVAMKGDGTHFLVDQLKTPIGVMESAVLRTADTIMMTMEWDDVNRHK' A
#
# COMPACT_ATOMS: atom_id res chain seq x y z
N MET A 1 -10.04 0.96 2.33
CA MET A 1 -9.81 1.01 3.79
C MET A 1 -11.14 1.27 4.50
N HIS A 2 -11.13 1.35 5.83
CA HIS A 2 -12.30 1.81 6.59
C HIS A 2 -12.80 3.19 6.09
N GLU A 3 -14.04 3.54 6.44
CA GLU A 3 -14.71 4.78 6.02
C GLU A 3 -14.82 4.98 4.49
N LYS A 4 -14.74 3.89 3.71
CA LYS A 4 -14.67 3.93 2.23
C LYS A 4 -13.45 4.70 1.71
N THR A 5 -12.41 4.87 2.52
CA THR A 5 -11.19 5.56 2.11
C THR A 5 -10.46 4.73 1.06
N ASN A 6 -10.18 5.36 -0.08
CA ASN A 6 -9.41 4.79 -1.17
C ASN A 6 -8.03 5.44 -1.23
N VAL A 7 -6.98 4.63 -1.29
CA VAL A 7 -5.60 5.05 -1.35
C VAL A 7 -4.87 4.26 -2.43
N THR A 8 -3.89 4.88 -3.07
CA THR A 8 -3.03 4.25 -4.08
C THR A 8 -1.58 4.57 -3.78
N GLY A 9 -0.67 3.64 -4.07
CA GLY A 9 0.76 3.82 -3.80
C GLY A 9 1.57 2.69 -4.40
N VAL A 10 2.88 2.75 -4.22
CA VAL A 10 3.83 1.75 -4.72
C VAL A 10 4.09 0.75 -3.60
N LEU A 11 3.68 -0.51 -3.78
CA LEU A 11 3.98 -1.56 -2.82
C LEU A 11 5.48 -1.88 -2.88
N VAL A 12 6.19 -1.62 -1.78
CA VAL A 12 7.64 -1.87 -1.66
C VAL A 12 7.89 -3.26 -1.08
N ALA A 13 7.18 -3.59 0.00
CA ALA A 13 7.33 -4.85 0.68
C ALA A 13 6.07 -5.24 1.44
N MET A 14 5.93 -6.53 1.69
CA MET A 14 4.94 -7.08 2.63
C MET A 14 5.73 -7.78 3.74
N LYS A 15 5.35 -7.55 5.00
CA LYS A 15 5.93 -8.31 6.12
C LYS A 15 5.68 -9.80 5.88
N GLY A 16 6.64 -10.66 6.20
CA GLY A 16 6.54 -12.10 5.88
C GLY A 16 5.33 -12.84 6.49
N ASP A 17 4.72 -12.29 7.55
CA ASP A 17 3.48 -12.80 8.15
C ASP A 17 2.21 -12.21 7.52
N GLY A 18 2.36 -11.31 6.55
CA GLY A 18 1.28 -10.65 5.83
C GLY A 18 0.46 -9.63 6.61
N THR A 19 0.93 -9.19 7.78
CA THR A 19 0.16 -8.28 8.65
C THR A 19 0.32 -6.80 8.30
N HIS A 20 1.36 -6.45 7.54
CA HIS A 20 1.71 -5.07 7.19
C HIS A 20 2.23 -4.98 5.74
N PHE A 21 1.92 -3.87 5.09
CA PHE A 21 2.44 -3.45 3.80
C PHE A 21 3.28 -2.19 3.97
N LEU A 22 4.48 -2.19 3.40
CA LEU A 22 5.28 -0.98 3.21
C LEU A 22 4.92 -0.40 1.85
N VAL A 23 4.43 0.83 1.83
CA VAL A 23 3.95 1.51 0.63
C VAL A 23 4.59 2.88 0.53
N ASP A 24 5.25 3.15 -0.58
CA ASP A 24 5.79 4.48 -0.89
C ASP A 24 4.82 5.28 -1.75
N GLN A 25 4.95 6.61 -1.67
CA GLN A 25 4.13 7.57 -2.42
C GLN A 25 2.63 7.32 -2.24
N LEU A 26 2.21 7.04 -1.00
CA LEU A 26 0.83 6.75 -0.66
C LEU A 26 -0.03 8.00 -0.85
N LYS A 27 -0.86 7.98 -1.89
CA LYS A 27 -1.85 9.01 -2.19
C LYS A 27 -3.11 8.76 -1.39
N THR A 28 -3.44 9.72 -0.54
CA THR A 28 -4.68 9.76 0.24
C THR A 28 -5.55 10.92 -0.25
N PRO A 29 -6.84 10.98 0.13
CA PRO A 29 -7.71 12.11 -0.23
C PRO A 29 -7.22 13.49 0.23
N ILE A 30 -6.35 13.55 1.25
CA ILE A 30 -5.87 14.80 1.85
C ILE A 30 -4.42 15.16 1.48
N GLY A 31 -3.73 14.28 0.76
CA GLY A 31 -2.33 14.51 0.38
C GLY A 31 -1.55 13.24 0.11
N VAL A 32 -0.27 13.40 -0.16
CA VAL A 32 0.67 12.33 -0.45
C VAL A 32 1.61 12.14 0.73
N MET A 33 1.81 10.89 1.14
CA MET A 33 2.83 10.50 2.12
C MET A 33 3.99 9.85 1.38
N GLU A 34 5.23 10.27 1.68
CA GLU A 34 6.43 9.74 1.04
C GLU A 34 6.59 8.23 1.29
N SER A 35 6.38 7.78 2.52
CA SER A 35 6.36 6.37 2.90
C SER A 35 5.34 6.12 4.02
N ALA A 36 4.67 4.97 3.97
CA ALA A 36 3.64 4.59 4.91
C ALA A 36 3.64 3.07 5.17
N VAL A 37 3.26 2.70 6.40
CA VAL A 37 2.99 1.31 6.76
C VAL A 37 1.48 1.14 6.90
N LEU A 38 0.89 0.32 6.04
CA LEU A 38 -0.53 -0.05 6.11
C LEU A 38 -0.67 -1.38 6.81
N ARG A 39 -1.48 -1.44 7.88
CA ARG A 39 -1.83 -2.71 8.52
C ARG A 39 -2.91 -3.41 7.71
N THR A 40 -2.83 -4.72 7.57
CA THR A 40 -3.87 -5.50 6.87
C THR A 40 -5.23 -5.37 7.57
N ALA A 41 -5.26 -5.14 8.88
CA ALA A 41 -6.47 -4.88 9.64
C ALA A 41 -7.21 -3.57 9.26
N ASP A 42 -6.51 -2.60 8.68
CA ASP A 42 -7.09 -1.34 8.19
C ASP A 42 -7.49 -1.42 6.69
N THR A 43 -7.12 -2.52 6.03
CA THR A 43 -7.28 -2.74 4.59
C THR A 43 -8.40 -3.75 4.31
N ILE A 44 -9.55 -3.25 3.86
CA ILE A 44 -10.71 -4.09 3.49
C ILE A 44 -10.45 -4.90 2.21
N MET A 45 -9.83 -4.27 1.21
CA MET A 45 -9.53 -4.86 -0.09
C MET A 45 -8.30 -4.17 -0.67
N MET A 46 -7.44 -4.96 -1.32
CA MET A 46 -6.27 -4.48 -2.05
C MET A 46 -6.25 -5.10 -3.44
N THR A 47 -5.99 -4.30 -4.46
CA THR A 47 -5.71 -4.75 -5.82
C THR A 47 -4.30 -4.33 -6.17
N MET A 48 -3.56 -5.20 -6.85
CA MET A 48 -2.20 -4.95 -7.25
C MET A 48 -2.05 -5.31 -8.73
N GLU A 49 -1.48 -4.38 -9.50
CA GLU A 49 -1.04 -4.66 -10.86
C GLU A 49 0.37 -5.23 -10.80
N TRP A 50 0.55 -6.44 -11.31
CA TRP A 50 1.80 -7.19 -11.22
C TRP A 50 2.89 -6.73 -12.18
N ASP A 51 2.55 -5.85 -13.12
CA ASP A 51 3.47 -5.37 -14.15
C ASP A 51 4.65 -4.54 -13.57
N ASP A 52 4.53 -4.08 -12.32
CA ASP A 52 5.54 -3.25 -11.64
C ASP A 52 6.46 -3.98 -10.64
N VAL A 53 6.34 -5.31 -10.46
CA VAL A 53 7.09 -6.06 -9.43
C VAL A 53 8.58 -6.30 -9.78
N ASN A 54 9.05 -5.82 -10.93
CA ASN A 54 10.38 -6.18 -11.46
C ASN A 54 11.37 -5.01 -11.66
N ARG A 55 11.17 -3.85 -11.01
CA ARG A 55 12.07 -2.68 -11.17
C ARG A 55 13.31 -2.64 -10.27
N HIS A 56 13.59 -3.69 -9.50
CA HIS A 56 14.85 -3.82 -8.77
C HIS A 56 15.66 -5.01 -9.29
N LYS A 57 16.37 -4.77 -10.41
CA LYS A 57 17.58 -5.50 -10.79
C LYS A 57 18.79 -4.63 -10.52
#